data_AF-A0A2E1K0S9-F1
#
_entry.id   AF-A0A2E1K0S9-F1
#
_cell.length_a   1.000
_cell.length_b   1.000
_cell.length_c   1.000
_cell.angle_alpha   90.00
_cell.angle_beta   90.00
_cell.angle_gamma   90.00
#
_symmetry.space_group_name_H-M   'P 1'
#
loop_
_entity.id
_entity.type
_entity.pdbx_description
1 polymer ?
#
loop_
_entity_poly.entity_id
_entity_poly.type
_entity_poly.pdbx_seq_one_letter_code
_entity_poly.pdbx_strand_id
1 'polypeptide(L)' 'MKALREQTVADLEARVIENRKQLLDLRFQLKLGNKVKTHMIRKLKREIQVIKTLLSERVAS' A
#
# COMPACT_ATOMS: atom_id res chain seq x y z
N MET A 1 13.73 -1.19 0.87
CA MET A 1 13.63 0.04 1.70
C MET A 1 14.25 1.24 0.98
N LYS A 2 15.51 1.20 0.53
CA LYS A 2 16.17 2.33 -0.19
C LYS A 2 15.34 2.90 -1.36
N ALA A 3 14.83 2.05 -2.25
CA ALA A 3 14.02 2.48 -3.40
C ALA A 3 12.73 3.25 -3.08
N LEU A 4 12.13 3.08 -1.89
CA LEU A 4 10.93 3.87 -1.50
C LEU A 4 11.31 5.26 -0.98
N ARG A 5 12.51 5.42 -0.40
CA ARG A 5 12.98 6.71 0.10
C ARG A 5 13.43 7.65 -1.02
N GLU A 6 13.76 7.10 -2.18
CA GLU A 6 14.18 7.83 -3.38
C GLU A 6 12.99 8.36 -4.21
N GLN A 7 11.78 7.86 -3.98
CA GLN A 7 10.57 8.30 -4.69
C GLN A 7 10.09 9.69 -4.24
N THR A 8 9.45 10.44 -5.13
CA THR A 8 8.85 11.74 -4.76
C THR A 8 7.64 11.56 -3.84
N VAL A 9 7.20 12.63 -3.19
CA VAL A 9 5.97 12.61 -2.36
C VAL A 9 4.76 12.19 -3.21
N ALA A 10 4.62 12.75 -4.41
CA ALA A 10 3.55 12.43 -5.35
C ALA A 10 3.54 10.95 -5.75
N ASP A 11 4.71 10.37 -6.02
CA ASP A 11 4.82 8.94 -6.35
C ASP A 11 4.41 8.03 -5.19
N LEU A 12 4.81 8.40 -3.97
CA LEU A 12 4.43 7.67 -2.75
C LEU A 12 2.92 7.75 -2.50
N GLU A 13 2.29 8.90 -2.72
CA GLU A 13 0.84 9.05 -2.63
C GLU A 13 0.11 8.22 -3.69
N ALA A 14 0.57 8.27 -4.94
CA ALA A 14 0.03 7.44 -6.01
C ALA A 14 0.12 5.95 -5.68
N ARG A 15 1.26 5.52 -5.11
CA ARG A 15 1.49 4.13 -4.66
C ARG A 15 0.51 3.72 -3.56
N VAL A 16 0.19 4.61 -2.62
CA VAL A 16 -0.81 4.35 -1.57
C VAL A 16 -2.20 4.17 -2.17
N ILE A 17 -2.59 4.99 -3.13
CA ILE A 17 -3.87 4.88 -3.83
C ILE A 17 -3.96 3.53 -4.56
N GLU A 18 -2.92 3.17 -5.29
CA GLU A 18 -2.86 1.91 -6.03
C GLU A 18 -2.93 0.69 -5.09
N ASN A 19 -2.14 0.68 -4.01
CA ASN A 19 -2.18 -0.39 -3.02
C ASN A 19 -3.55 -0.51 -2.33
N ARG A 20 -4.27 0.60 -2.15
CA ARG A 20 -5.64 0.60 -1.61
C ARG A 20 -6.65 -0.01 -2.59
N LYS A 21 -6.54 0.29 -3.89
CA LYS A 21 -7.37 -0.34 -4.94
C LYS A 21 -7.16 -1.85 -4.95
N GLN A 22 -5.91 -2.30 -5.02
CA GLN A 22 -5.59 -3.74 -4.99
C GLN A 22 -6.09 -4.43 -3.71
N LEU A 23 -5.99 -3.76 -2.55
CA LEU A 23 -6.52 -4.29 -1.30
C LEU A 23 -8.04 -4.42 -1.32
N LEU A 24 -8.75 -3.46 -1.94
CA LEU A 24 -10.19 -3.48 -2.10
C LEU A 24 -10.61 -4.63 -3.02
N ASP A 25 -9.93 -4.81 -4.15
CA ASP A 25 -10.20 -5.89 -5.10
C ASP A 25 -10.01 -7.27 -4.45
N LEU A 26 -8.90 -7.47 -3.71
CA LEU A 26 -8.67 -8.72 -2.98
C LEU A 26 -9.74 -8.98 -1.92
N ARG A 27 -10.26 -7.94 -1.26
CA ARG A 27 -11.36 -8.07 -0.30
C ARG A 27 -12.67 -8.42 -0.98
N PHE A 28 -12.95 -7.84 -2.14
CA PHE A 28 -14.13 -8.18 -2.92
C PHE A 28 -14.07 -9.62 -3.41
N GLN A 29 -12.95 -10.04 -4.00
CA GLN A 29 -12.75 -11.41 -4.44
C GLN A 29 -12.90 -12.40 -3.27
N LEU A 30 -12.35 -12.08 -2.09
CA LEU A 30 -12.53 -12.90 -0.89
C LEU A 30 -14.01 -13.00 -0.49
N LYS A 31 -14.76 -11.90 -0.51
CA LYS A 31 -16.20 -11.89 -0.21
C LYS A 31 -17.04 -12.67 -1.23
N LEU A 32 -16.61 -12.68 -2.50
CA LEU A 32 -17.25 -13.48 -3.56
C LEU A 32 -16.93 -14.98 -3.45
N GLY A 33 -16.15 -15.40 -2.46
CA GLY A 33 -15.75 -16.80 -2.29
C GLY A 33 -14.60 -17.24 -3.20
N ASN A 34 -13.99 -16.31 -3.94
CA ASN A 34 -12.86 -16.63 -4.81
C ASN A 34 -11.59 -16.92 -4.00
N LYS A 35 -10.77 -17.85 -4.50
CA LYS A 35 -9.46 -18.14 -3.90
C LYS A 35 -8.50 -16.99 -4.18
N VAL A 36 -8.23 -16.19 -3.16
CA VAL A 36 -7.27 -15.08 -3.21
C VAL A 36 -5.96 -15.42 -2.50
N LYS A 37 -4.90 -14.71 -2.87
CA LYS A 37 -3.61 -14.74 -2.15
C LYS A 37 -3.73 -13.94 -0.86
N THR A 38 -4.19 -14.55 0.22
CA THR A 38 -4.43 -13.89 1.52
C THR A 38 -3.18 -13.20 2.11
N HIS A 39 -1.98 -13.73 1.86
CA HIS A 39 -0.72 -13.08 2.26
C HIS A 39 -0.53 -11.70 1.62
N MET A 40 -1.09 -11.47 0.42
CA MET A 40 -1.02 -10.18 -0.27
C MET A 40 -1.82 -9.10 0.47
N ILE A 41 -2.93 -9.46 1.11
CA ILE A 41 -3.70 -8.53 1.95
C ILE A 41 -2.82 -7.98 3.09
N ARG A 42 -2.06 -8.85 3.77
CA ARG A 42 -1.14 -8.44 4.84
C ARG A 42 0.02 -7.62 4.30
N LYS A 43 0.58 -8.02 3.15
CA LYS A 43 1.67 -7.31 2.46
C LYS A 43 1.25 -5.87 2.08
N LEU A 44 0.13 -5.71 1.37
CA LEU A 44 -0.37 -4.41 0.94
C LEU A 44 -0.66 -3.47 2.12
N LYS A 45 -1.28 -3.98 3.20
CA LYS A 45 -1.49 -3.20 4.43
C LYS A 45 -0.17 -2.69 5.02
N ARG A 46 0.86 -3.55 5.07
CA ARG A 46 2.17 -3.17 5.60
C ARG A 46 2.86 -2.15 4.70
N GLU A 47 2.80 -2.32 3.39
CA GLU A 47 3.36 -1.36 2.44
C GLU A 47 2.68 0.01 2.55
N ILE A 48 1.36 0.06 2.64
CA ILE A 48 0.62 1.32 2.88
C ILE A 48 1.10 1.97 4.19
N GLN A 49 1.26 1.20 5.26
CA GLN A 49 1.71 1.74 6.55
C GLN A 49 3.12 2.32 6.45
N VAL A 50 4.06 1.61 5.82
CA VAL A 50 5.44 2.08 5.63
C VAL A 50 5.47 3.37 4.81
N ILE A 51 4.72 3.44 3.71
CA ILE A 51 4.69 4.64 2.87
C ILE A 51 4.09 5.82 3.63
N LYS A 52 3.01 5.61 4.41
CA LYS A 52 2.45 6.65 5.26
C LYS A 52 3.43 7.16 6.32
N THR A 53 4.21 6.27 6.92
CA THR A 53 5.27 6.67 7.86
C THR A 53 6.31 7.55 7.15
N LEU A 54 6.77 7.16 5.96
CA LEU A 54 7.72 7.97 5.18
C LEU A 54 7.16 9.35 4.79
N LEU A 55 5.88 9.41 4.41
CA LEU A 55 5.21 10.68 4.12
C LEU A 55 5.13 11.57 5.37
N SER A 56 4.80 10.97 6.52
CA SER A 56 4.78 11.69 7.81
C SER A 56 6.15 12.21 8.21
N GLU A 57 7.21 11.43 8.02
CA GLU A 57 8.59 11.85 8.28
C GLU A 57 8.97 13.05 7.40
N ARG A 58 8.51 13.09 6.15
CA ARG A 58 8.79 14.19 5.20
C ARG A 58 8.01 15.47 5.45
N VAL A 59 6.82 15.39 6.05
CA VAL A 59 6.04 16.58 6.45
C VAL A 59 6.58 17.18 7.75
N ALA A 60 7.15 16.34 8.62
CA ALA A 60 7.76 16.76 9.88
C ALA A 60 9.22 17.25 9.75
N SER A 61 9.84 17.11 8.57
CA SER A 61 11.20 17.59 8.26
C SER A 61 11.15 18.92 7.52
#